data_AF-A0A925IIZ0-F1
#
_entry.id   AF-A0A925IIZ0-F1
#
_cell.length_a   1.000
_cell.length_b   1.000
_cell.length_c   1.000
_cell.angle_alpha   90.00
_cell.angle_beta   90.00
_cell.angle_gamma   90.00
#
_symmetry.space_group_name_H-M   'P 1'
#
loop_
_entity.id
_entity.type
_entity.pdbx_description
1 polymer ?
#
loop_
_entity_poly.entity_id
_entity_poly.type
_entity_poly.pdbx_seq_one_letter_code
_entity_poly.pdbx_strand_id
1 'polypeptide(L)'
;MDHSYEEIRSATLDLLAGRERASSYDLIQYQHLLINVAGVFLRRETGTAHTNATLSSADSEKFLEVFWGLFREGVITLGLNDSNREFPFFHVSEFGKRLLDGGQAYFFHDVSSYEKIIKSQIPNIDDVTLIYVKEAMQAFKTGCILSSSVMLGVATEHTFLLLMEKISQNPSYASIFDKVNKERTILAKVNKFKNILEQNMQNLPPEIKEDIDTNFAGILSIIRNFRNQSGHPTGNIIDREQAYILLQLFVPYCKKMYQLIAYYSLQL
;
A
#
# COMPACT_ATOMS: atom_id res chain seq x y z
N MET A 1 -0.71 20.30 23.42
CA MET A 1 -1.90 20.02 22.59
C MET A 1 -1.94 18.50 22.39
N ASP A 2 -3.10 17.85 22.29
CA ASP A 2 -3.11 16.39 22.11
C ASP A 2 -2.78 16.03 20.65
N HIS A 3 -1.90 15.05 20.47
CA HIS A 3 -1.41 14.63 19.15
C HIS A 3 -2.33 13.57 18.54
N SER A 4 -2.36 13.50 17.21
CA SER A 4 -3.03 12.42 16.50
C SER A 4 -2.26 11.10 16.65
N TYR A 5 -2.96 9.98 16.43
CA TYR A 5 -2.35 8.64 16.41
C TYR A 5 -1.16 8.57 15.42
N GLU A 6 -1.31 9.16 14.23
CA GLU A 6 -0.26 9.13 13.20
C GLU A 6 0.96 9.99 13.56
N GLU A 7 0.77 11.10 14.26
CA GLU A 7 1.90 11.89 14.77
C GLU A 7 2.71 11.11 15.80
N ILE A 8 2.03 10.45 16.75
CA ILE A 8 2.68 9.61 17.77
C ILE A 8 3.39 8.43 17.11
N ARG A 9 2.75 7.79 16.15
CA ARG A 9 3.31 6.68 15.38
C ARG A 9 4.54 7.10 14.58
N SER A 10 4.47 8.22 13.85
CA SER A 10 5.59 8.74 13.06
C SER A 10 6.78 9.04 13.96
N ALA A 11 6.57 9.76 15.06
CA ALA A 11 7.64 10.06 16.02
C ALA A 11 8.27 8.79 16.61
N THR A 12 7.45 7.78 16.91
CA THR A 12 7.91 6.48 17.40
C THR A 12 8.78 5.76 16.37
N LEU A 13 8.35 5.70 15.10
CA LEU A 13 9.11 5.07 14.02
C LEU A 13 10.42 5.81 13.72
N ASP A 14 10.42 7.14 13.79
CA ASP A 14 11.63 7.94 13.58
C ASP A 14 12.67 7.72 14.68
N LEU A 15 12.23 7.57 15.94
CA LEU A 15 13.12 7.18 17.05
C LEU A 15 13.70 5.79 16.84
N LEU A 16 12.86 4.80 16.52
CA LEU A 16 13.31 3.42 16.31
C LEU A 16 14.25 3.29 15.10
N ALA A 17 14.09 4.14 14.08
CA ALA A 17 14.98 4.21 12.93
C ALA A 17 16.24 5.07 13.15
N GLY A 18 16.38 5.72 14.30
CA GLY A 18 17.48 6.66 14.56
C GLY A 18 17.43 7.96 13.74
N ARG A 19 16.30 8.26 13.08
CA ARG A 19 16.05 9.55 12.39
C ARG A 19 15.77 10.69 13.37
N GLU A 20 15.24 10.35 14.55
CA GLU A 20 15.08 11.24 15.69
C GLU A 20 16.04 10.84 16.82
N ARG A 21 16.62 11.83 17.50
CA ARG A 21 17.55 11.57 18.60
C ARG A 21 16.79 11.20 19.88
N ALA A 22 17.14 10.05 20.47
CA ALA A 22 16.73 9.70 21.83
C ALA A 22 17.33 10.72 22.82
N SER A 23 16.51 11.18 23.75
CA SER A 23 16.81 12.30 24.64
C SER A 23 17.56 11.87 25.89
N SER A 24 17.28 10.67 26.41
CA SER A 24 17.66 10.31 27.79
C SER A 24 17.79 8.82 28.08
N TYR A 25 17.07 7.95 27.35
CA TYR A 25 17.02 6.52 27.62
C TYR A 25 17.18 5.70 26.34
N ASP A 26 17.66 4.47 26.48
CA ASP A 26 17.67 3.48 25.41
C ASP A 26 16.25 3.11 24.93
N LEU A 27 16.14 2.54 23.73
CA LEU A 27 14.86 2.21 23.10
C LEU A 27 14.55 0.71 23.23
N ILE A 28 14.82 0.13 24.40
CA ILE A 28 14.64 -1.32 24.65
C ILE A 28 13.53 -1.64 25.66
N GLN A 29 12.93 -0.63 26.28
CA GLN A 29 11.83 -0.78 27.23
C GLN A 29 10.67 0.16 26.91
N TYR A 30 9.44 -0.32 27.09
CA TYR A 30 8.22 0.44 26.78
C TYR A 30 8.23 1.85 27.39
N GLN A 31 8.53 1.96 28.69
CA GLN A 31 8.51 3.25 29.39
C GLN A 31 9.58 4.21 28.85
N HIS A 32 10.74 3.69 28.47
CA HIS A 32 11.81 4.50 27.90
C HIS A 32 11.44 5.02 26.52
N LEU A 33 10.79 4.19 25.69
CA LEU A 33 10.28 4.62 24.39
C LEU A 33 9.22 5.72 24.54
N LEU A 34 8.29 5.56 25.49
CA LEU A 34 7.26 6.56 25.80
C LEU A 34 7.87 7.92 26.18
N ILE A 35 8.86 7.92 27.07
CA ILE A 35 9.57 9.15 27.50
C ILE A 35 10.30 9.79 26.31
N ASN A 36 10.93 8.99 25.45
CA ASN A 36 11.61 9.51 24.27
C ASN A 36 10.63 10.13 23.26
N VAL A 37 9.46 9.53 23.04
CA VAL A 37 8.39 10.12 22.21
C VAL A 37 7.89 11.44 22.79
N ALA A 38 7.66 11.49 24.11
CA ALA A 38 7.33 12.73 24.80
C ALA A 38 8.39 13.81 24.57
N GLY A 39 9.68 13.42 24.64
CA GLY A 39 10.80 14.32 24.42
C GLY A 39 10.86 14.87 22.99
N VAL A 40 10.47 14.09 21.99
CA VAL A 40 10.37 14.55 20.59
C VAL A 40 9.34 15.67 20.46
N PHE A 41 8.13 15.47 20.99
CA PHE A 41 7.07 16.49 20.90
C PHE A 41 7.42 17.75 21.69
N LEU A 42 7.91 17.61 22.92
CA LEU A 42 8.30 18.76 23.74
C LEU A 42 9.40 19.59 23.06
N ARG A 43 10.37 18.95 22.40
CA ARG A 43 11.39 19.65 21.60
C ARG A 43 10.79 20.38 20.40
N ARG A 44 9.82 19.77 19.71
CA ARG A 44 9.16 20.40 18.56
C ARG A 44 8.34 21.62 18.98
N GLU A 45 7.73 21.60 20.17
CA GLU A 45 6.93 22.70 20.70
C GLU A 45 7.79 23.84 21.30
N THR A 46 8.84 23.50 22.05
CA THR A 46 9.59 24.48 22.87
C THR A 46 11.01 24.75 22.39
N GLY A 47 11.53 23.97 21.43
CA GLY A 47 12.91 24.06 20.95
C GLY A 47 13.98 23.61 21.94
N THR A 48 13.61 23.09 23.11
CA THR A 48 14.55 22.76 24.20
C THR A 48 14.54 21.27 24.54
N ALA A 49 15.73 20.68 24.68
CA ALA A 49 15.88 19.29 25.10
C ALA A 49 15.71 19.17 26.61
N HIS A 50 14.62 18.52 27.04
CA HIS A 50 14.34 18.22 28.45
C HIS A 50 14.44 16.71 28.70
N THR A 51 14.98 16.33 29.86
CA THR A 51 15.22 14.94 30.24
C THR A 51 13.99 14.23 30.83
N ASN A 52 12.98 14.98 31.28
CA ASN A 52 11.77 14.47 31.94
C ASN A 52 10.49 14.90 31.20
N ALA A 53 10.44 14.67 29.90
CA ALA A 53 9.23 14.94 29.12
C ALA A 53 8.14 13.90 29.45
N THR A 54 6.88 14.34 29.50
CA THR A 54 5.71 13.49 29.73
C THR A 54 4.64 13.78 28.68
N LEU A 55 3.95 12.73 28.21
CA LEU A 55 2.76 12.88 27.36
C LEU A 55 1.54 13.19 28.24
N SER A 56 0.51 13.80 27.64
CA SER A 56 -0.81 13.85 28.28
C SER A 56 -1.37 12.43 28.48
N SER A 57 -2.38 12.26 29.34
CA SER A 57 -3.04 10.96 29.50
C SER A 57 -3.61 10.43 28.18
N ALA A 58 -4.24 11.30 27.38
CA ALA A 58 -4.81 10.93 26.09
C ALA A 58 -3.74 10.46 25.09
N ASP A 59 -2.60 11.15 25.04
CA ASP A 59 -1.50 10.74 24.14
C ASP A 59 -0.76 9.50 24.65
N SER A 60 -0.73 9.27 25.97
CA SER A 60 -0.19 8.04 26.56
C SER A 60 -1.03 6.81 26.20
N GLU A 61 -2.36 6.94 26.19
CA GLU A 61 -3.27 5.88 25.74
C GLU A 61 -3.10 5.59 24.24
N LYS A 62 -3.03 6.63 23.39
CA LYS A 62 -2.73 6.45 21.96
C LYS A 62 -1.36 5.83 21.72
N PHE A 63 -0.35 6.21 22.50
CA PHE A 63 0.98 5.62 22.42
C PHE A 63 0.95 4.12 22.73
N LEU A 64 0.16 3.69 23.72
CA LEU A 64 -0.04 2.27 24.00
C LEU A 64 -0.64 1.54 22.80
N GLU A 65 -1.63 2.12 22.13
CA GLU A 65 -2.21 1.55 20.90
C GLU A 65 -1.19 1.47 19.76
N VAL A 66 -0.40 2.53 19.57
CA VAL A 66 0.70 2.58 18.58
C VAL A 66 1.72 1.47 18.85
N PHE A 67 2.16 1.31 20.10
CA PHE A 67 3.13 0.28 20.49
C PHE A 67 2.60 -1.12 20.13
N TRP A 68 1.36 -1.42 20.48
CA TRP A 68 0.74 -2.70 20.13
C TRP A 68 0.46 -2.84 18.63
N GLY A 69 0.24 -1.74 17.91
CA GLY A 69 0.15 -1.70 16.46
C GLY A 69 1.47 -2.14 15.82
N LEU A 70 2.59 -1.56 16.25
CA LEU A 70 3.93 -1.92 15.77
C LEU A 70 4.29 -3.39 16.07
N PHE A 71 3.85 -3.91 17.22
CA PHE A 71 3.99 -5.33 17.54
C PHE A 71 3.21 -6.23 16.57
N ARG A 72 1.92 -5.93 16.34
CA ARG A 72 1.07 -6.72 15.41
C ARG A 72 1.57 -6.66 13.97
N GLU A 73 2.15 -5.54 13.56
CA GLU A 73 2.72 -5.36 12.21
C GLU A 73 4.07 -6.07 12.04
N GLY A 74 4.67 -6.52 13.15
CA GLY A 74 5.95 -7.21 13.22
C GLY A 74 7.16 -6.28 13.23
N VAL A 75 6.98 -4.97 13.36
CA VAL A 75 8.08 -3.97 13.39
C VAL A 75 8.90 -4.14 14.67
N ILE A 76 8.22 -4.35 15.79
CA ILE A 76 8.84 -4.68 17.09
C ILE A 76 8.36 -6.05 17.57
N THR A 77 9.13 -6.67 18.45
CA THR A 77 8.72 -7.87 19.19
C THR A 77 9.06 -7.72 20.66
N LEU A 78 8.38 -8.50 21.51
CA LEU A 78 8.63 -8.50 22.96
C LEU A 78 9.89 -9.28 23.31
N GLY A 79 10.49 -8.88 24.44
CA GLY A 79 11.77 -9.35 24.93
C GLY A 79 12.95 -8.67 24.22
N LEU A 80 14.09 -8.60 24.88
CA LEU A 80 15.35 -8.10 24.32
C LEU A 80 16.30 -9.24 23.96
N ASN A 81 16.34 -10.29 24.79
CA ASN A 81 17.19 -11.48 24.63
C ASN A 81 16.71 -12.61 25.56
N ASP A 82 17.41 -13.74 25.57
CA ASP A 82 17.06 -14.90 26.40
C ASP A 82 17.01 -14.61 27.91
N SER A 83 17.76 -13.62 28.39
CA SER A 83 17.73 -13.20 29.79
C SER A 83 16.59 -12.22 30.09
N ASN A 84 15.97 -11.62 29.05
CA ASN A 84 14.95 -10.59 29.15
C ASN A 84 13.85 -10.85 28.12
N ARG A 85 13.09 -11.94 28.28
CA ARG A 85 12.14 -12.43 27.27
C ARG A 85 10.77 -11.72 27.30
N GLU A 86 10.50 -10.94 28.33
CA GLU A 86 9.16 -10.46 28.67
C GLU A 86 9.04 -8.93 28.58
N PHE A 87 7.80 -8.45 28.47
CA PHE A 87 7.48 -7.05 28.68
C PHE A 87 7.94 -6.61 30.08
N PRO A 88 8.55 -5.42 30.26
CA PRO A 88 8.51 -4.26 29.37
C PRO A 88 9.58 -4.24 28.28
N PHE A 89 10.44 -5.26 28.19
CA PHE A 89 11.48 -5.29 27.19
C PHE A 89 10.93 -5.57 25.80
N PHE A 90 11.53 -4.94 24.81
CA PHE A 90 11.24 -5.16 23.41
C PHE A 90 12.49 -4.89 22.57
N HIS A 91 12.47 -5.33 21.32
CA HIS A 91 13.45 -4.91 20.32
C HIS A 91 12.78 -4.74 18.96
N VAL A 92 13.45 -3.99 18.07
CA VAL A 92 13.10 -3.96 16.65
C VAL A 92 13.42 -5.33 16.06
N SER A 93 12.42 -5.98 15.46
CA SER A 93 12.60 -7.30 14.86
C SER A 93 13.52 -7.24 13.63
N GLU A 94 14.01 -8.38 13.14
CA GLU A 94 14.77 -8.41 11.87
C GLU A 94 13.97 -7.84 10.70
N PHE A 95 12.65 -8.07 10.68
CA PHE A 95 11.75 -7.45 9.70
C PHE A 95 11.67 -5.93 9.89
N GLY A 96 11.54 -5.47 11.14
CA GLY A 96 11.51 -4.05 11.48
C GLY A 96 12.79 -3.32 11.10
N LYS A 97 13.97 -3.94 11.33
CA LYS A 97 15.26 -3.34 10.95
C LYS A 97 15.33 -3.08 9.44
N ARG A 98 14.98 -4.09 8.63
CA ARG A 98 14.90 -3.95 7.16
C ARG A 98 13.96 -2.83 6.73
N LEU A 99 12.80 -2.72 7.40
CA LEU A 99 11.83 -1.66 7.13
C LEU A 99 12.36 -0.26 7.49
N LEU A 100 13.11 -0.14 8.60
CA LEU A 100 13.59 1.15 9.11
C LEU A 100 14.88 1.63 8.43
N ASP A 101 15.77 0.72 7.98
CA ASP A 101 17.07 1.00 7.36
C ASP A 101 16.99 1.47 5.89
N GLY A 102 15.79 1.74 5.37
CA GLY A 102 15.58 2.17 3.99
C GLY A 102 15.30 1.03 3.01
N GLY A 103 15.02 -0.18 3.49
CA GLY A 103 14.38 -1.24 2.71
C GLY A 103 12.93 -0.85 2.41
N GLN A 104 12.76 0.05 1.45
CA GLN A 104 11.52 0.69 1.03
C GLN A 104 10.58 0.97 2.21
N ALA A 105 10.70 2.18 2.78
CA ALA A 105 9.60 2.78 3.52
C ALA A 105 8.32 2.48 2.77
N TYR A 106 7.49 1.61 3.35
CA TYR A 106 6.30 1.19 2.68
C TYR A 106 5.45 2.47 2.43
N PHE A 107 5.28 2.87 1.18
CA PHE A 107 4.57 4.06 0.68
C PHE A 107 3.18 4.24 1.32
N PHE A 108 2.63 3.19 1.93
CA PHE A 108 1.43 3.18 2.74
C PHE A 108 1.62 2.22 3.93
N HIS A 109 1.28 2.69 5.14
CA HIS A 109 1.44 1.94 6.40
C HIS A 109 0.11 1.44 6.97
N ASP A 110 -1.01 1.91 6.43
CA ASP A 110 -2.36 1.54 6.82
C ASP A 110 -3.33 1.66 5.64
N VAL A 111 -4.53 1.11 5.80
CA VAL A 111 -5.56 1.11 4.76
C VAL A 111 -6.01 2.54 4.41
N SER A 112 -6.03 3.45 5.40
CA SER A 112 -6.45 4.84 5.22
C SER A 112 -5.40 5.65 4.46
N SER A 113 -4.10 5.50 4.77
CA SER A 113 -3.02 6.14 4.00
C SER A 113 -2.98 5.62 2.56
N TYR A 114 -3.19 4.32 2.37
CA TYR A 114 -3.30 3.74 1.03
C TYR A 114 -4.51 4.28 0.25
N GLU A 115 -5.68 4.33 0.89
CA GLU A 115 -6.90 4.91 0.30
C GLU A 115 -6.71 6.38 -0.09
N LYS A 116 -6.10 7.20 0.79
CA LYS A 116 -5.82 8.61 0.51
C LYS A 116 -4.93 8.79 -0.72
N ILE A 117 -3.89 7.96 -0.85
CA ILE A 117 -2.98 7.97 -2.00
C ILE A 117 -3.72 7.58 -3.29
N ILE A 118 -4.56 6.55 -3.24
CA ILE A 118 -5.35 6.13 -4.39
C ILE A 118 -6.32 7.24 -4.81
N LYS A 119 -7.06 7.83 -3.86
CA LYS A 119 -8.02 8.91 -4.13
C LYS A 119 -7.35 10.21 -4.60
N SER A 120 -6.12 10.50 -4.16
CA SER A 120 -5.40 11.69 -4.64
C SER A 120 -4.94 11.53 -6.09
N GLN A 121 -4.65 10.31 -6.53
CA GLN A 121 -4.22 10.03 -7.92
C GLN A 121 -5.39 9.66 -8.85
N ILE A 122 -6.43 9.03 -8.33
CA ILE A 122 -7.64 8.61 -9.04
C ILE A 122 -8.88 9.07 -8.23
N PRO A 123 -9.26 10.37 -8.28
CA PRO A 123 -10.37 10.90 -7.49
C PRO A 123 -11.72 10.24 -7.77
N ASN A 124 -11.92 9.77 -9.00
CA ASN A 124 -13.16 9.15 -9.47
C ASN A 124 -13.07 7.61 -9.49
N ILE A 125 -12.24 7.02 -8.64
CA ILE A 125 -12.13 5.56 -8.57
C ILE A 125 -13.47 4.92 -8.20
N ASP A 126 -13.83 3.85 -8.91
CA ASP A 126 -14.99 3.01 -8.67
C ASP A 126 -14.95 2.41 -7.26
N ASP A 127 -16.09 2.45 -6.58
CA ASP A 127 -16.21 2.02 -5.18
C ASP A 127 -15.92 0.52 -5.01
N VAL A 128 -16.28 -0.32 -5.99
CA VAL A 128 -16.01 -1.77 -5.93
C VAL A 128 -14.52 -2.03 -6.10
N THR A 129 -13.85 -1.38 -7.06
CA THR A 129 -12.38 -1.43 -7.16
C THR A 129 -11.73 -1.02 -5.84
N LEU A 130 -12.20 0.08 -5.25
CA LEU A 130 -11.64 0.62 -4.01
C LEU A 130 -11.86 -0.32 -2.81
N ILE A 131 -13.01 -0.98 -2.71
CA ILE A 131 -13.27 -1.98 -1.67
C ILE A 131 -12.24 -3.11 -1.78
N TYR A 132 -12.06 -3.71 -2.96
CA TYR A 132 -11.16 -4.86 -3.12
C TYR A 132 -9.69 -4.51 -2.88
N VAL A 133 -9.24 -3.32 -3.28
CA VAL A 133 -7.85 -2.92 -3.03
C VAL A 133 -7.61 -2.60 -1.55
N LYS A 134 -8.62 -2.10 -0.82
CA LYS A 134 -8.56 -1.93 0.63
C LYS A 134 -8.52 -3.27 1.36
N GLU A 135 -9.32 -4.25 0.93
CA GLU A 135 -9.27 -5.62 1.45
C GLU A 135 -7.91 -6.27 1.18
N ALA A 136 -7.31 -6.04 0.00
CA ALA A 136 -5.97 -6.51 -0.30
C ALA A 136 -4.93 -5.96 0.70
N MET A 137 -4.95 -4.64 0.94
CA MET A 137 -4.07 -4.00 1.91
C MET A 137 -4.31 -4.51 3.33
N GLN A 138 -5.57 -4.66 3.75
CA GLN A 138 -5.90 -5.17 5.08
C GLN A 138 -5.38 -6.60 5.27
N ALA A 139 -5.58 -7.47 4.29
CA ALA A 139 -5.07 -8.85 4.31
C ALA A 139 -3.54 -8.88 4.36
N PHE A 140 -2.86 -8.01 3.61
CA PHE A 140 -1.41 -7.86 3.67
C PHE A 140 -0.94 -7.47 5.07
N LYS A 141 -1.61 -6.50 5.70
CA LYS A 141 -1.26 -6.04 7.05
C LYS A 141 -1.37 -7.15 8.10
N THR A 142 -2.37 -8.01 7.99
CA THR A 142 -2.59 -9.12 8.93
C THR A 142 -1.77 -10.37 8.60
N GLY A 143 -0.87 -10.30 7.62
CA GLY A 143 -0.03 -11.44 7.22
C GLY A 143 -0.75 -12.48 6.35
N CYS A 144 -1.98 -12.20 5.90
CA CYS A 144 -2.75 -13.04 5.00
C CYS A 144 -2.33 -12.79 3.54
N ILE A 145 -1.07 -13.10 3.21
CA ILE A 145 -0.45 -12.75 1.92
C ILE A 145 -1.21 -13.36 0.74
N LEU A 146 -1.64 -14.61 0.87
CA LEU A 146 -2.47 -15.29 -0.12
C LEU A 146 -3.75 -14.49 -0.44
N SER A 147 -4.49 -14.09 0.60
CA SER A 147 -5.71 -13.31 0.47
C SER A 147 -5.45 -11.93 -0.13
N SER A 148 -4.34 -11.28 0.26
CA SER A 148 -3.91 -10.01 -0.33
C SER A 148 -3.75 -10.12 -1.84
N SER A 149 -3.01 -11.13 -2.31
CA SER A 149 -2.77 -11.34 -3.74
C SER A 149 -4.06 -11.62 -4.53
N VAL A 150 -4.99 -12.37 -3.92
CA VAL A 150 -6.29 -12.65 -4.53
C VAL A 150 -7.13 -11.37 -4.65
N MET A 151 -7.27 -10.60 -3.58
CA MET A 151 -8.09 -9.37 -3.58
C MET A 151 -7.50 -8.31 -4.53
N LEU A 152 -6.17 -8.20 -4.59
CA LEU A 152 -5.50 -7.32 -5.53
C LEU A 152 -5.78 -7.72 -6.99
N GLY A 153 -5.73 -9.02 -7.28
CA GLY A 153 -6.09 -9.54 -8.60
C GLY A 153 -7.54 -9.22 -8.98
N VAL A 154 -8.48 -9.32 -8.02
CA VAL A 154 -9.89 -8.95 -8.27
C VAL A 154 -10.03 -7.47 -8.58
N ALA A 155 -9.39 -6.58 -7.79
CA ALA A 155 -9.42 -5.13 -8.05
C ALA A 155 -8.86 -4.77 -9.44
N THR A 156 -7.75 -5.42 -9.83
CA THR A 156 -7.14 -5.26 -11.15
C THR A 156 -8.06 -5.72 -12.28
N GLU A 157 -8.65 -6.93 -12.17
CA GLU A 157 -9.56 -7.46 -13.19
C GLU A 157 -10.83 -6.62 -13.34
N HIS A 158 -11.42 -6.20 -12.22
CA HIS A 158 -12.61 -5.33 -12.22
C HIS A 158 -12.31 -3.98 -12.88
N THR A 159 -11.18 -3.35 -12.56
CA THR A 159 -10.76 -2.08 -13.19
C THR A 159 -10.59 -2.18 -14.70
N PHE A 160 -10.02 -3.29 -15.19
CA PHE A 160 -9.92 -3.54 -16.63
C PHE A 160 -11.31 -3.73 -17.28
N LEU A 161 -12.22 -4.43 -16.60
CA LEU A 161 -13.58 -4.62 -17.13
C LEU A 161 -14.38 -3.32 -17.19
N LEU A 162 -14.19 -2.41 -16.23
CA LEU A 162 -14.76 -1.05 -16.27
C LEU A 162 -14.29 -0.27 -17.50
N LEU A 163 -12.99 -0.36 -17.84
CA LEU A 163 -12.46 0.22 -19.07
C LEU A 163 -13.17 -0.34 -20.31
N MET A 164 -13.33 -1.67 -20.37
CA MET A 164 -14.00 -2.31 -21.50
C MET A 164 -15.49 -1.93 -21.59
N GLU A 165 -16.17 -1.80 -20.46
CA GLU A 165 -17.55 -1.34 -20.40
C GLU A 165 -17.68 0.07 -21.00
N LYS A 166 -16.83 1.00 -20.57
CA LYS A 166 -16.85 2.38 -21.06
C LYS A 166 -16.56 2.50 -22.55
N ILE A 167 -15.59 1.72 -23.05
CA ILE A 167 -15.33 1.62 -24.48
C ILE A 167 -16.56 1.10 -25.24
N SER A 168 -17.25 0.09 -24.71
CA SER A 168 -18.43 -0.48 -25.37
C SER A 168 -19.64 0.47 -25.40
N GLN A 169 -19.71 1.42 -24.47
CA GLN A 169 -20.74 2.46 -24.41
C GLN A 169 -20.49 3.60 -25.40
N ASN A 170 -19.26 3.74 -25.92
CA ASN A 170 -18.91 4.78 -26.90
C ASN A 170 -19.04 4.25 -28.34
N PRO A 171 -19.99 4.73 -29.15
CA PRO A 171 -20.20 4.23 -30.52
C PRO A 171 -18.96 4.35 -31.43
N SER A 172 -18.10 5.35 -31.19
CA SER A 172 -16.88 5.59 -31.97
C SER A 172 -15.83 4.50 -31.77
N TYR A 173 -15.85 3.81 -30.62
CA TYR A 173 -14.85 2.80 -30.26
C TYR A 173 -15.44 1.39 -30.07
N ALA A 174 -16.74 1.25 -29.86
CA ALA A 174 -17.39 -0.02 -29.58
C ALA A 174 -17.11 -1.08 -30.67
N SER A 175 -17.20 -0.71 -31.94
CA SER A 175 -16.95 -1.61 -33.07
C SER A 175 -15.48 -2.04 -33.19
N ILE A 176 -14.54 -1.18 -32.79
CA ILE A 176 -13.10 -1.45 -32.81
C ILE A 176 -12.75 -2.53 -31.78
N PHE A 177 -13.36 -2.46 -30.59
CA PHE A 177 -13.07 -3.34 -29.47
C PHE A 177 -14.07 -4.50 -29.29
N ASP A 178 -15.09 -4.63 -30.14
CA ASP A 178 -16.13 -5.68 -30.06
C ASP A 178 -15.55 -7.10 -29.93
N LYS A 179 -14.43 -7.38 -30.62
CA LYS A 179 -13.74 -8.67 -30.54
C LYS A 179 -13.21 -8.99 -29.14
N VAL A 180 -12.88 -7.98 -28.33
CA VAL A 180 -12.44 -8.18 -26.93
C VAL A 180 -13.61 -8.72 -26.10
N ASN A 181 -14.82 -8.19 -26.30
CA ASN A 181 -15.99 -8.61 -25.51
C ASN A 181 -16.39 -10.06 -25.77
N LYS A 182 -16.08 -10.59 -26.95
CA LYS A 182 -16.33 -11.99 -27.36
C LYS A 182 -15.39 -13.01 -26.72
N GLU A 183 -14.26 -12.58 -26.18
CA GLU A 183 -13.32 -13.48 -25.52
C GLU A 183 -13.87 -14.03 -24.19
N ARG A 184 -13.66 -15.32 -23.93
CA ARG A 184 -14.21 -16.01 -22.75
C ARG A 184 -13.46 -15.72 -21.46
N THR A 185 -12.12 -15.65 -21.53
CA THR A 185 -11.27 -15.51 -20.35
C THR A 185 -10.74 -14.09 -20.25
N ILE A 186 -10.50 -13.63 -19.02
CA ILE A 186 -9.90 -12.31 -18.78
C ILE A 186 -8.53 -12.17 -19.47
N LEU A 187 -7.72 -13.23 -19.49
CA LEU A 187 -6.43 -13.24 -20.20
C LEU A 187 -6.62 -12.99 -21.70
N ALA A 188 -7.56 -13.70 -22.32
CA ALA A 188 -7.82 -13.53 -23.74
C ALA A 188 -8.34 -12.12 -24.05
N LYS A 189 -9.20 -11.56 -23.19
CA LYS A 189 -9.65 -10.16 -23.28
C LYS A 189 -8.47 -9.19 -23.23
N VAL A 190 -7.59 -9.33 -22.23
CA VAL A 190 -6.42 -8.47 -22.03
C VAL A 190 -5.47 -8.54 -23.23
N ASN A 191 -5.12 -9.75 -23.68
CA ASN A 191 -4.23 -9.91 -24.83
C ASN A 191 -4.85 -9.32 -26.10
N LYS A 192 -6.16 -9.52 -26.31
CA LYS A 192 -6.86 -8.96 -27.47
C LYS A 192 -6.90 -7.44 -27.42
N PHE A 193 -7.23 -6.88 -26.25
CA PHE A 193 -7.24 -5.44 -26.02
C PHE A 193 -5.85 -4.85 -26.27
N LYS A 194 -4.78 -5.46 -25.74
CA LYS A 194 -3.40 -5.02 -25.94
C LYS A 194 -3.05 -4.93 -27.43
N ASN A 195 -3.35 -5.97 -28.20
CA ASN A 195 -3.07 -5.98 -29.65
C ASN A 195 -3.81 -4.86 -30.38
N ILE A 196 -5.06 -4.56 -30.00
CA ILE A 196 -5.84 -3.48 -30.60
C ILE A 196 -5.28 -2.11 -30.17
N LEU A 197 -4.90 -1.97 -28.89
CA LEU A 197 -4.30 -0.76 -28.35
C LEU A 197 -2.97 -0.43 -29.05
N GLU A 198 -2.11 -1.42 -29.26
CA GLU A 198 -0.84 -1.29 -29.99
C GLU A 198 -1.08 -0.79 -31.43
N GLN A 199 -2.10 -1.31 -32.12
CA GLN A 199 -2.46 -0.88 -33.48
C GLN A 199 -3.00 0.56 -33.53
N ASN A 200 -3.63 1.02 -32.46
CA ASN A 200 -4.23 2.34 -32.36
C ASN A 200 -3.38 3.32 -31.53
N MET A 201 -2.17 2.91 -31.14
CA MET A 201 -1.32 3.65 -30.22
C MET A 201 -1.09 5.08 -30.72
N GLN A 202 -0.92 5.26 -32.03
CA GLN A 202 -0.66 6.57 -32.64
C GLN A 202 -1.74 7.62 -32.34
N ASN A 203 -2.99 7.20 -32.14
CA ASN A 203 -4.14 8.07 -31.89
C ASN A 203 -4.24 8.54 -30.42
N LEU A 204 -3.45 7.95 -29.52
CA LEU A 204 -3.45 8.32 -28.11
C LEU A 204 -2.66 9.62 -27.87
N PRO A 205 -3.06 10.45 -26.90
CA PRO A 205 -2.26 11.56 -26.42
C PRO A 205 -0.89 11.10 -25.88
N PRO A 206 0.18 11.92 -26.01
CA PRO A 206 1.52 11.60 -25.49
C PRO A 206 1.51 11.19 -24.01
N GLU A 207 0.70 11.85 -23.18
CA GLU A 207 0.62 11.61 -21.73
C GLU A 207 0.04 10.23 -21.39
N ILE A 208 -0.77 9.67 -22.29
CA ILE A 208 -1.33 8.32 -22.13
C ILE A 208 -0.34 7.28 -22.65
N LYS A 209 0.34 7.56 -23.77
CA LYS A 209 1.37 6.69 -24.38
C LYS A 209 2.55 6.43 -23.44
N GLU A 210 2.97 7.45 -22.70
CA GLU A 210 4.08 7.34 -21.76
C GLU A 210 3.81 6.24 -20.72
N ASP A 211 4.77 5.33 -20.58
CA ASP A 211 4.74 4.17 -19.68
C ASP A 211 3.51 3.24 -19.83
N ILE A 212 2.78 3.29 -20.95
CA ILE A 212 1.58 2.49 -21.13
C ILE A 212 1.89 1.00 -21.14
N ASP A 213 2.94 0.57 -21.83
CA ASP A 213 3.32 -0.84 -21.89
C ASP A 213 3.77 -1.38 -20.52
N THR A 214 4.55 -0.59 -19.79
CA THR A 214 5.02 -0.92 -18.44
C THR A 214 3.85 -1.01 -17.46
N ASN A 215 3.00 0.04 -17.42
CA ASN A 215 1.93 0.16 -16.44
C ASN A 215 0.73 -0.74 -16.75
N PHE A 216 0.41 -0.96 -18.03
CA PHE A 216 -0.70 -1.81 -18.42
C PHE A 216 -0.28 -3.27 -18.59
N ALA A 217 0.68 -3.58 -19.47
CA ALA A 217 0.99 -4.97 -19.81
C ALA A 217 1.91 -5.64 -18.78
N GLY A 218 2.91 -4.91 -18.27
CA GLY A 218 3.84 -5.39 -17.25
C GLY A 218 3.11 -5.69 -15.93
N ILE A 219 2.51 -4.67 -15.33
CA ILE A 219 1.88 -4.77 -14.00
C ILE A 219 0.72 -5.77 -13.99
N LEU A 220 -0.16 -5.75 -15.00
CA LEU A 220 -1.28 -6.68 -15.10
C LEU A 220 -0.82 -8.13 -15.22
N SER A 221 0.21 -8.40 -16.03
CA SER A 221 0.79 -9.74 -16.18
C SER A 221 1.37 -10.22 -14.85
N ILE A 222 2.10 -9.35 -14.15
CA ILE A 222 2.70 -9.66 -12.85
C ILE A 222 1.63 -9.96 -11.80
N ILE A 223 0.66 -9.06 -11.59
CA ILE A 223 -0.42 -9.24 -10.61
C ILE A 223 -1.21 -10.52 -10.92
N ARG A 224 -1.53 -10.78 -12.19
CA ARG A 224 -2.30 -11.96 -12.59
C ARG A 224 -1.51 -13.26 -12.41
N ASN A 225 -0.22 -13.27 -12.73
CA ASN A 225 0.62 -14.45 -12.52
C ASN A 225 0.68 -14.82 -11.04
N PHE A 226 0.85 -13.83 -10.17
CA PHE A 226 0.85 -14.07 -8.73
C PHE A 226 -0.52 -14.43 -8.17
N ARG A 227 -1.62 -13.87 -8.69
CA ARG A 227 -2.98 -14.32 -8.38
C ARG A 227 -3.23 -15.75 -8.84
N ASN A 228 -2.73 -16.18 -9.99
CA ASN A 228 -2.89 -17.56 -10.46
C ASN A 228 -2.07 -18.54 -9.61
N GLN A 229 -0.82 -18.18 -9.28
CA GLN A 229 0.01 -18.98 -8.39
C GLN A 229 -0.62 -19.14 -7.00
N SER A 230 -1.15 -18.04 -6.46
CA SER A 230 -1.80 -17.98 -5.15
C SER A 230 -3.20 -18.64 -5.16
N GLY A 231 -4.02 -18.37 -6.17
CA GLY A 231 -5.43 -18.76 -6.23
C GLY A 231 -5.67 -20.20 -6.69
N HIS A 232 -4.69 -20.85 -7.31
CA HIS A 232 -4.72 -22.29 -7.51
C HIS A 232 -4.26 -23.01 -6.23
N PRO A 233 -4.84 -24.19 -5.88
CA PRO A 233 -4.45 -24.95 -4.70
C PRO A 233 -3.08 -25.64 -4.88
N THR A 234 -2.07 -24.86 -5.23
CA THR A 234 -0.68 -25.28 -5.45
C THR A 234 0.16 -25.13 -4.18
N GLY A 235 -0.30 -24.33 -3.21
CA GLY A 235 0.44 -24.00 -2.00
C GLY A 235 1.54 -22.94 -2.21
N ASN A 236 1.70 -22.41 -3.42
CA ASN A 236 2.67 -21.37 -3.71
C ASN A 236 2.14 -20.01 -3.23
N ILE A 237 2.73 -19.52 -2.15
CA ILE A 237 2.45 -18.20 -1.59
C ILE A 237 3.65 -17.31 -1.92
N ILE A 238 3.37 -16.14 -2.49
CA ILE A 238 4.40 -15.14 -2.74
C ILE A 238 4.96 -14.63 -1.41
N ASP A 239 6.21 -14.20 -1.40
CA ASP A 239 6.75 -13.60 -0.19
C ASP A 239 6.08 -12.24 0.10
N ARG A 240 6.22 -11.77 1.34
CA ARG A 240 5.61 -10.50 1.79
C ARG A 240 6.17 -9.30 1.00
N GLU A 241 7.44 -9.32 0.59
CA GLU A 241 8.07 -8.23 -0.14
C GLU A 241 7.47 -8.11 -1.56
N GLN A 242 7.25 -9.25 -2.23
CA GLN A 242 6.55 -9.34 -3.50
C GLN A 242 5.13 -8.83 -3.37
N ALA A 243 4.36 -9.29 -2.39
CA ALA A 243 2.99 -8.84 -2.17
C ALA A 243 2.91 -7.33 -1.97
N TYR A 244 3.87 -6.79 -1.24
CA TYR A 244 3.99 -5.36 -1.01
C TYR A 244 4.27 -4.57 -2.31
N ILE A 245 5.22 -5.05 -3.13
CA ILE A 245 5.50 -4.46 -4.46
C ILE A 245 4.23 -4.48 -5.32
N LEU A 246 3.46 -5.56 -5.31
CA LEU A 246 2.21 -5.62 -6.09
C LEU A 246 1.19 -4.57 -5.65
N LEU A 247 1.04 -4.35 -4.34
CA LEU A 247 0.17 -3.30 -3.81
C LEU A 247 0.62 -1.90 -4.28
N GLN A 248 1.94 -1.67 -4.38
CA GLN A 248 2.47 -0.41 -4.93
C GLN A 248 2.19 -0.27 -6.42
N LEU A 249 2.41 -1.33 -7.20
CA LEU A 249 2.22 -1.34 -8.65
C LEU A 249 0.75 -1.16 -9.06
N PHE A 250 -0.20 -1.52 -8.19
CA PHE A 250 -1.61 -1.29 -8.48
C PHE A 250 -1.95 0.18 -8.74
N VAL A 251 -1.36 1.12 -8.00
CA VAL A 251 -1.67 2.56 -8.12
C VAL A 251 -1.36 3.11 -9.52
N PRO A 252 -0.13 2.98 -10.07
CA PRO A 252 0.16 3.44 -11.42
C PRO A 252 -0.62 2.68 -12.50
N TYR A 253 -0.88 1.37 -12.31
CA TYR A 253 -1.76 0.61 -13.19
C TYR A 253 -3.17 1.22 -13.23
N CYS A 254 -3.79 1.40 -12.06
CA CYS A 254 -5.15 1.91 -11.93
C CYS A 254 -5.25 3.32 -12.52
N LYS A 255 -4.28 4.20 -12.22
CA LYS A 255 -4.20 5.53 -12.82
C LYS A 255 -4.19 5.47 -14.35
N LYS A 256 -3.40 4.58 -14.95
CA LYS A 256 -3.35 4.41 -16.40
C LYS A 256 -4.67 3.90 -16.97
N MET A 257 -5.38 3.00 -16.27
CA MET A 257 -6.72 2.55 -16.67
C MET A 257 -7.73 3.69 -16.68
N TYR A 258 -7.68 4.58 -15.68
CA TYR A 258 -8.57 5.74 -15.63
C TYR A 258 -8.24 6.79 -16.69
N GLN A 259 -6.97 6.95 -17.07
CA GLN A 259 -6.59 7.77 -18.21
C GLN A 259 -7.20 7.24 -19.52
N LEU A 260 -7.16 5.91 -19.73
CA LEU A 260 -7.80 5.27 -20.89
C LEU A 260 -9.32 5.37 -20.83
N ILE A 261 -9.93 5.17 -19.65
CA ILE A 261 -11.38 5.36 -19.46
C ILE A 261 -11.77 6.77 -19.87
N ALA A 262 -11.06 7.79 -19.39
CA ALA A 262 -11.33 9.18 -19.74
C ALA A 262 -11.23 9.41 -21.24
N TYR A 263 -10.14 8.96 -21.88
CA TYR A 263 -9.94 9.10 -23.32
C TYR A 263 -11.05 8.45 -24.14
N TYR A 264 -11.41 7.20 -23.85
CA TYR A 264 -12.43 6.46 -24.59
C TYR A 264 -13.87 6.83 -24.21
N SER A 265 -14.07 7.61 -23.13
CA SER A 265 -15.40 8.12 -22.76
C SER A 265 -15.71 9.48 -23.39
N LEU A 266 -14.71 10.19 -23.91
CA LEU A 266 -14.94 11.44 -24.64
C LEU A 266 -15.71 11.15 -25.93
N GLN A 267 -16.86 11.80 -26.09
CA GLN A 267 -17.52 11.88 -27.39
C GLN A 267 -16.80 12.97 -28.19
N LEU A 268 -16.14 12.56 -29.28
CA LEU A 268 -15.65 13.47 -30.32
C LEU A 268 -16.80 13.91 -31.22
#